data_AF-G0R035-F1
#
_entry.id   AF-G0R035-F1
#
_cell.length_a   1.000
_cell.length_b   1.000
_cell.length_c   1.000
_cell.angle_alpha   90.00
_cell.angle_beta   90.00
_cell.angle_gamma   90.00
#
_symmetry.space_group_name_H-M   'P 1'
#
loop_
_entity.id
_entity.type
_entity.pdbx_description
1 polymer ?
#
loop_
_entity_poly.entity_id
_entity_poly.type
_entity_poly.pdbx_seq_one_letter_code
_entity_poly.pdbx_strand_id
1 'polypeptide(L)'
;MQPSPNSIIIVDYLLHFQMAGRLIAKTLIDDFTCEVDFTKSFLKQILGQPLYINDLEDIDPQMAKGLMDILQNSVEELYLDFTYTINQFGEQKVIELIPNGSNIEVTEENKKNYVKELAYFRMVKQIETQVQAFKKGFYEVIPLEYIKIVSVRELGHRLSGNHIIDINDMKKIWFLKMDINKIQIKLNGYLKFQRNMIKNKGQDFYSLLLDHLKFLLVVFRTQKLLLLKLIVISYLYLFLILVFKNQVFKNYMYFI
;
A
#
# COMPACT_ATOMS: atom_id res chain seq x y z
N MET A 1 3.67 3.60 -3.49
CA MET A 1 3.48 2.66 -2.37
C MET A 1 3.05 1.30 -2.90
N GLN A 2 3.65 0.22 -2.40
CA GLN A 2 3.35 -1.18 -2.76
C GLN A 2 3.28 -1.99 -1.46
N PRO A 3 2.50 -3.08 -1.38
CA PRO A 3 2.53 -3.96 -0.21
C PRO A 3 3.95 -4.37 0.18
N SER A 4 4.24 -4.43 1.48
CA SER A 4 5.54 -4.94 1.95
C SER A 4 5.54 -6.48 1.92
N PRO A 5 6.55 -7.13 1.32
CA PRO A 5 6.72 -8.59 1.44
C PRO A 5 6.86 -9.05 2.90
N ASN A 6 7.38 -8.16 3.75
CA ASN A 6 7.64 -8.42 5.17
C ASN A 6 6.42 -8.18 6.06
N SER A 7 5.25 -7.86 5.51
CA SER A 7 4.02 -7.65 6.28
C SER A 7 3.61 -8.89 7.10
N ILE A 8 4.14 -10.07 6.78
CA ILE A 8 3.90 -11.33 7.49
C ILE A 8 4.24 -11.28 8.99
N ILE A 9 5.10 -10.35 9.43
CA ILE A 9 5.39 -10.15 10.85
C ILE A 9 4.15 -9.66 11.62
N ILE A 10 3.24 -8.97 10.94
CA ILE A 10 2.05 -8.40 11.57
C ILE A 10 0.99 -9.49 11.70
N VAL A 11 0.45 -9.66 12.92
CA VAL A 11 -0.66 -10.57 13.19
C VAL A 11 -1.86 -10.18 12.32
N ASP A 12 -2.52 -11.17 11.71
CA ASP A 12 -3.67 -10.98 10.81
C ASP A 12 -3.41 -10.02 9.63
N TYR A 13 -2.17 -9.89 9.15
CA TYR A 13 -1.82 -8.97 8.05
C TYR A 13 -2.71 -9.10 6.80
N LEU A 14 -3.21 -10.30 6.48
CA LEU A 14 -4.14 -10.51 5.36
C LEU A 14 -5.49 -9.84 5.60
N LEU A 15 -6.04 -9.93 6.81
CA LEU A 15 -7.29 -9.25 7.17
C LEU A 15 -7.11 -7.73 7.06
N HIS A 16 -5.96 -7.24 7.49
CA HIS A 16 -5.56 -5.84 7.35
C HIS A 16 -5.56 -5.36 5.89
N PHE A 17 -4.98 -6.14 4.96
CA PHE A 17 -5.05 -5.84 3.52
C PHE A 17 -6.48 -5.88 2.99
N GLN A 18 -7.30 -6.85 3.40
CA GLN A 18 -8.71 -6.92 3.01
C GLN A 18 -9.50 -5.70 3.48
N MET A 19 -9.29 -5.25 4.72
CA MET A 19 -9.90 -4.02 5.24
C MET A 19 -9.42 -2.78 4.48
N ALA A 20 -8.12 -2.70 4.17
CA ALA A 20 -7.58 -1.62 3.34
C ALA A 20 -8.26 -1.57 1.97
N GLY A 21 -8.44 -2.73 1.32
CA GLY A 21 -9.15 -2.85 0.05
C GLY A 21 -10.57 -2.28 0.12
N ARG A 22 -11.35 -2.66 1.14
CA ARG A 22 -12.71 -2.14 1.36
C ARG A 22 -12.73 -0.62 1.56
N LEU A 23 -11.80 -0.11 2.36
CA LEU A 23 -11.72 1.32 2.69
C LEU A 23 -11.38 2.15 1.44
N ILE A 24 -10.38 1.71 0.66
CA ILE A 24 -9.98 2.37 -0.58
C ILE A 24 -11.10 2.30 -1.63
N ALA A 25 -11.81 1.18 -1.75
CA ALA A 25 -12.96 1.10 -2.64
C ALA A 25 -14.10 2.03 -2.19
N LYS A 26 -14.35 2.12 -0.88
CA LYS A 26 -15.38 3.03 -0.34
C LYS A 26 -15.04 4.49 -0.58
N THR A 27 -13.78 4.89 -0.43
CA THR A 27 -13.34 6.28 -0.66
C THR A 27 -13.50 6.67 -2.12
N LEU A 28 -13.25 5.75 -3.06
CA LEU A 28 -13.53 5.97 -4.48
C LEU A 28 -15.01 6.21 -4.78
N ILE A 29 -15.92 5.46 -4.14
CA ILE A 29 -17.38 5.66 -4.30
C ILE A 29 -17.82 7.02 -3.75
N ASP A 30 -17.25 7.41 -2.61
CA ASP A 30 -17.63 8.63 -1.90
C ASP A 30 -16.91 9.90 -2.41
N ASP A 31 -16.08 9.76 -3.44
CA ASP A 31 -15.25 10.83 -4.01
C ASP A 31 -14.33 11.47 -2.96
N PHE A 32 -13.76 10.64 -2.08
CA PHE A 32 -12.74 11.04 -1.10
C PHE A 32 -11.35 10.72 -1.62
N THR A 33 -10.46 11.71 -1.50
CA THR A 33 -9.03 11.53 -1.74
C THR A 33 -8.37 10.89 -0.52
N CYS A 34 -7.50 9.90 -0.74
CA CYS A 34 -6.77 9.22 0.33
C CYS A 34 -5.35 9.73 0.53
N GLU A 35 -4.87 10.62 -0.35
CA GLU A 35 -3.47 11.11 -0.39
C GLU A 35 -2.45 9.95 -0.41
N VAL A 36 -2.82 8.84 -1.07
CA VAL A 36 -1.98 7.65 -1.15
C VAL A 36 -1.56 7.46 -2.59
N ASP A 37 -0.24 7.53 -2.80
CA ASP A 37 0.36 7.30 -4.11
C ASP A 37 0.78 5.83 -4.23
N PHE A 38 -0.01 5.02 -4.92
CA PHE A 38 0.29 3.61 -5.17
C PHE A 38 1.19 3.43 -6.39
N THR A 39 2.06 2.43 -6.37
CA THR A 39 2.88 2.12 -7.55
C THR A 39 1.99 1.68 -8.71
N LYS A 40 2.38 2.03 -9.93
CA LYS A 40 1.64 1.66 -11.14
C LYS A 40 1.45 0.15 -11.27
N SER A 41 2.46 -0.63 -10.89
CA SER A 41 2.38 -2.10 -10.82
C SER A 41 1.24 -2.57 -9.91
N PHE A 42 1.08 -1.99 -8.72
CA PHE A 42 0.00 -2.37 -7.80
C PHE A 42 -1.38 -1.99 -8.36
N LEU A 43 -1.51 -0.79 -8.94
CA LEU A 43 -2.76 -0.35 -9.57
C LEU A 43 -3.16 -1.26 -10.75
N LYS A 44 -2.20 -1.65 -11.59
CA LYS A 44 -2.43 -2.61 -12.68
C LYS A 44 -2.93 -3.96 -12.17
N GLN A 45 -2.37 -4.46 -11.06
CA GLN A 45 -2.81 -5.72 -10.44
C GLN A 45 -4.26 -5.66 -9.91
N ILE A 46 -4.68 -4.50 -9.38
CA ILE A 46 -6.08 -4.24 -8.98
C ILE A 46 -7.01 -4.19 -10.20
N LEU A 47 -6.56 -3.65 -11.32
CA LEU A 47 -7.35 -3.55 -12.56
C LEU A 47 -7.32 -4.82 -13.41
N GLY A 48 -6.50 -5.82 -13.06
CA GLY A 48 -6.30 -7.03 -13.86
C GLY A 48 -5.55 -6.78 -15.17
N GLN A 49 -4.72 -5.73 -15.23
CA GLN A 49 -3.95 -5.35 -16.41
C GLN A 49 -2.59 -6.05 -16.46
N PRO A 50 -2.02 -6.28 -17.66
CA PRO A 50 -0.70 -6.86 -17.80
C PRO A 50 0.40 -5.92 -17.28
N LEU A 51 1.44 -6.54 -16.71
CA LEU A 51 2.64 -5.87 -16.21
C LEU A 51 3.77 -5.97 -17.24
N TYR A 52 4.58 -4.92 -17.29
CA TYR A 52 5.78 -4.84 -18.12
C TYR A 52 6.98 -4.45 -17.27
N ILE A 53 8.20 -4.69 -17.77
CA ILE A 53 9.45 -4.41 -17.05
C ILE A 53 9.52 -2.95 -16.60
N ASN A 54 9.03 -2.00 -17.42
CA ASN A 54 9.01 -0.58 -17.05
C ASN A 54 8.13 -0.27 -15.83
N ASP A 55 7.18 -1.13 -15.47
CA ASP A 55 6.39 -0.94 -14.25
C ASP A 55 7.18 -1.28 -12.97
N LEU A 56 8.37 -1.89 -13.10
CA LEU A 56 9.32 -2.10 -12.01
C LEU A 56 10.06 -0.81 -11.63
N GLU A 57 10.17 0.15 -12.53
CA GLU A 57 10.89 1.41 -12.28
C GLU A 57 10.30 2.18 -11.08
N ASP A 58 8.98 2.17 -10.93
CA ASP A 58 8.28 2.79 -9.78
C ASP A 58 8.54 2.08 -8.44
N ILE A 59 9.10 0.87 -8.48
CA ILE A 59 9.36 0.02 -7.30
C ILE A 59 10.85 0.04 -6.97
N ASP A 60 11.67 -0.23 -7.97
CA ASP A 60 13.12 -0.44 -7.86
C ASP A 60 13.80 0.02 -9.16
N PRO A 61 14.10 1.33 -9.31
CA PRO A 61 14.71 1.88 -10.53
C PRO A 61 16.06 1.23 -10.86
N GLN A 62 16.84 0.89 -9.83
CA GLN A 62 18.16 0.29 -10.00
C GLN A 62 18.04 -1.11 -10.59
N MET A 63 17.11 -1.92 -10.09
CA MET A 63 16.83 -3.23 -10.64
C MET A 63 16.24 -3.15 -12.04
N ALA A 64 15.30 -2.23 -12.30
CA ALA A 64 14.75 -2.03 -13.64
C ALA A 64 15.86 -1.72 -14.66
N LYS A 65 16.83 -0.87 -14.30
CA LYS A 65 18.01 -0.61 -15.12
C LYS A 65 18.86 -1.87 -15.32
N GLY A 66 19.21 -2.58 -14.25
CA GLY A 66 20.02 -3.80 -14.36
C GLY A 66 19.38 -4.89 -15.23
N LEU A 67 18.05 -5.05 -15.16
CA LEU A 67 17.32 -5.97 -16.03
C LEU A 67 17.34 -5.52 -17.50
N MET A 68 17.27 -4.22 -17.77
CA MET A 68 17.44 -3.68 -19.13
C MET A 68 18.86 -3.89 -19.65
N ASP A 69 19.87 -3.73 -18.79
CA ASP A 69 21.27 -3.95 -19.14
C ASP A 69 21.52 -5.42 -19.52
N ILE A 70 20.90 -6.38 -18.81
CA ILE A 70 20.94 -7.81 -19.15
C ILE A 70 20.31 -8.08 -20.53
N LEU A 71 19.24 -7.37 -20.89
CA LEU A 71 18.61 -7.54 -22.20
C LEU A 71 19.48 -7.01 -23.34
N GLN A 72 20.27 -5.96 -23.09
CA GLN A 72 21.03 -5.24 -24.11
C GLN A 72 22.47 -5.76 -24.29
N ASN A 73 23.05 -6.34 -23.24
CA ASN A 73 24.45 -6.77 -23.21
C ASN A 73 24.58 -8.30 -23.15
N SER A 74 25.80 -8.80 -23.37
CA SER A 74 26.12 -10.22 -23.19
C SER A 74 26.05 -10.62 -21.70
N VAL A 75 25.48 -11.78 -21.41
CA VAL A 75 25.40 -12.33 -20.04
C VAL A 75 26.45 -13.39 -19.73
N GLU A 76 27.30 -13.76 -20.70
CA GLU A 76 28.26 -14.86 -20.60
C GLU A 76 29.24 -14.72 -19.41
N GLU A 77 29.61 -13.49 -19.05
CA GLU A 77 30.54 -13.22 -17.94
C GLU A 77 29.85 -12.96 -16.60
N LEU A 78 28.51 -12.96 -16.56
CA LEU A 78 27.75 -12.65 -15.35
C LEU A 78 27.50 -13.88 -14.46
N TYR A 79 27.67 -15.10 -15.00
CA TYR A 79 27.46 -16.37 -14.29
C TYR A 79 26.15 -16.40 -13.49
N LEU A 80 25.07 -15.92 -14.12
CA LEU A 80 23.75 -15.87 -13.49
C LEU A 80 23.07 -17.23 -13.60
N ASP A 81 22.26 -17.56 -12.59
CA ASP A 81 21.30 -18.66 -12.62
C ASP A 81 19.88 -18.12 -12.45
N PHE A 82 18.86 -18.97 -12.50
CA PHE A 82 17.48 -18.56 -12.26
C PHE A 82 17.15 -18.49 -10.76
N THR A 83 17.98 -17.81 -9.98
CA THR A 83 17.73 -17.54 -8.56
C THR A 83 17.77 -16.06 -8.22
N TYR A 84 17.21 -15.71 -7.06
CA TYR A 84 17.28 -14.36 -6.51
C TYR A 84 17.42 -14.40 -5.00
N THR A 85 18.38 -13.65 -4.47
CA THR A 85 18.63 -13.59 -3.03
C THR A 85 17.88 -12.42 -2.41
N ILE A 86 17.02 -12.73 -1.43
CA ILE A 86 16.34 -11.74 -0.59
C ILE A 86 16.98 -11.69 0.79
N ASN A 87 17.03 -10.50 1.38
CA ASN A 87 17.28 -10.36 2.82
C ASN A 87 15.94 -10.26 3.54
N GLN A 88 15.61 -11.31 4.29
CA GLN A 88 14.38 -11.41 5.06
C GLN A 88 14.75 -11.50 6.54
N PHE A 89 14.41 -10.45 7.30
CA PHE A 89 14.66 -10.37 8.76
C PHE A 89 16.13 -10.52 9.17
N GLY A 90 17.07 -10.09 8.33
CA GLY A 90 18.50 -10.21 8.58
C GLY A 90 19.12 -11.50 8.03
N GLU A 91 18.30 -12.46 7.60
CA GLU A 91 18.74 -13.70 6.98
C GLU A 91 18.72 -13.58 5.45
N GLN A 92 19.77 -14.09 4.79
CA GLN A 92 19.78 -14.22 3.34
C GLN A 92 19.06 -15.51 2.95
N LYS A 93 18.09 -15.38 2.05
CA LYS A 93 17.34 -16.51 1.50
C LYS A 93 17.43 -16.47 -0.01
N VAL A 94 17.84 -17.59 -0.60
CA VAL A 94 17.84 -17.79 -2.04
C VAL A 94 16.47 -18.30 -2.47
N ILE A 95 15.87 -17.65 -3.47
CA ILE A 95 14.60 -18.01 -4.06
C ILE A 95 14.86 -18.48 -5.49
N GLU A 96 14.39 -19.67 -5.84
CA GLU A 96 14.37 -20.10 -7.23
C GLU A 96 13.25 -19.39 -7.99
N LEU A 97 13.59 -18.74 -9.11
CA LEU A 97 12.63 -18.01 -9.96
C LEU A 97 11.78 -18.97 -10.80
N ILE A 98 12.36 -20.11 -11.16
CA ILE A 98 11.70 -21.23 -11.85
C ILE A 98 12.06 -22.54 -11.12
N PRO A 99 11.30 -23.63 -11.32
CA PRO A 99 11.64 -24.92 -10.73
C PRO A 99 13.05 -25.36 -11.11
N ASN A 100 13.88 -25.73 -10.12
CA ASN A 100 15.27 -26.14 -10.32
C ASN A 100 16.16 -25.02 -10.89
N GLY A 101 15.79 -23.76 -10.63
CA GLY A 101 16.44 -22.59 -11.22
C GLY A 101 17.92 -22.42 -10.86
N SER A 102 18.34 -22.94 -9.70
CA SER A 102 19.75 -22.96 -9.28
C SER A 102 20.65 -23.81 -10.18
N ASN A 103 20.09 -24.75 -10.94
CA ASN A 103 20.81 -25.61 -11.87
C ASN A 103 20.66 -25.17 -13.34
N ILE A 104 20.03 -24.02 -13.59
CA ILE A 104 19.78 -23.49 -14.93
C ILE A 104 20.56 -22.19 -15.07
N GLU A 105 21.63 -22.23 -15.85
CA GLU A 105 22.44 -21.06 -16.18
C GLU A 105 21.68 -20.12 -17.11
N VAL A 106 21.86 -18.81 -16.91
CA VAL A 106 21.33 -17.78 -17.81
C VAL A 106 22.25 -17.63 -19.01
N THR A 107 21.72 -17.93 -20.18
CA THR A 107 22.40 -17.84 -21.48
C THR A 107 21.75 -16.76 -22.35
N GLU A 108 22.40 -16.41 -23.46
CA GLU A 108 21.82 -15.47 -24.45
C GLU A 108 20.44 -15.91 -24.97
N GLU A 109 20.21 -17.21 -25.08
CA GLU A 109 18.95 -17.78 -25.55
C GLU A 109 17.82 -17.62 -24.52
N ASN A 110 18.15 -17.73 -23.23
CA ASN A 110 17.15 -17.76 -22.14
C ASN A 110 17.08 -16.47 -21.30
N LYS A 111 17.99 -15.49 -21.50
CA LYS A 111 18.05 -14.24 -20.70
C LYS A 111 16.75 -13.45 -20.67
N LYS A 112 15.97 -13.48 -21.76
CA LYS A 112 14.63 -12.86 -21.81
C LYS A 112 13.67 -13.49 -20.79
N ASN A 113 13.76 -14.82 -20.63
CA ASN A 113 12.96 -15.54 -19.64
C ASN A 113 13.42 -15.21 -18.23
N TYR A 114 14.73 -15.18 -17.97
CA TYR A 114 15.29 -14.77 -16.68
C TYR A 114 14.78 -13.39 -16.24
N VAL A 115 14.89 -12.40 -17.14
CA VAL A 115 14.42 -11.03 -16.88
C VAL A 115 12.92 -10.99 -16.59
N LYS A 116 12.12 -11.75 -17.35
CA LYS A 116 10.67 -11.85 -17.15
C LYS A 116 10.34 -12.43 -15.77
N GLU A 117 10.96 -13.55 -15.39
CA GLU A 117 10.67 -14.23 -14.13
C GLU A 117 11.14 -13.43 -12.91
N LEU A 118 12.31 -12.77 -12.99
CA LEU A 118 12.78 -11.89 -11.93
C LEU A 118 11.89 -10.65 -11.77
N ALA A 119 11.49 -10.01 -12.87
CA ALA A 119 10.55 -8.89 -12.84
C ALA A 119 9.18 -9.31 -12.27
N TYR A 120 8.68 -10.48 -12.68
CA TYR A 120 7.43 -11.03 -12.17
C TYR A 120 7.51 -11.35 -10.68
N PHE A 121 8.61 -11.95 -10.22
CA PHE A 121 8.84 -12.23 -8.82
C PHE A 121 8.76 -10.96 -7.96
N ARG A 122 9.44 -9.91 -8.41
CA ARG A 122 9.54 -8.62 -7.70
C ARG A 122 8.23 -7.82 -7.73
N MET A 123 7.47 -7.86 -8.81
CA MET A 123 6.22 -7.11 -8.89
C MET A 123 5.04 -7.85 -8.28
N VAL A 124 5.01 -9.18 -8.39
CA VAL A 124 3.82 -9.99 -8.12
C VAL A 124 4.10 -11.02 -7.04
N LYS A 125 5.03 -11.96 -7.28
CA LYS A 125 5.11 -13.19 -6.48
C LYS A 125 5.38 -12.91 -5.00
N GLN A 126 6.30 -12.00 -4.69
CA GLN A 126 6.69 -11.68 -3.31
C GLN A 126 5.60 -10.98 -2.48
N ILE A 127 4.53 -10.47 -3.13
CA ILE A 127 3.40 -9.80 -2.47
C ILE A 127 2.04 -10.41 -2.82
N GLU A 128 2.03 -11.61 -3.41
CA GLU A 128 0.83 -12.19 -4.02
C GLU A 128 -0.31 -12.31 -3.00
N THR A 129 -0.03 -12.80 -1.80
CA THR A 129 -1.06 -13.01 -0.77
C THR A 129 -1.64 -11.68 -0.26
N GLN A 130 -0.81 -10.66 -0.08
CA GLN A 130 -1.20 -9.31 0.30
C GLN A 130 -2.11 -8.68 -0.76
N VAL A 131 -1.71 -8.76 -2.03
CA VAL A 131 -2.46 -8.22 -3.16
C VAL A 131 -3.80 -8.94 -3.29
N GLN A 132 -3.84 -10.27 -3.18
CA GLN A 132 -5.11 -11.01 -3.26
C GLN A 132 -6.05 -10.67 -2.12
N ALA A 133 -5.55 -10.52 -0.90
CA ALA A 133 -6.37 -10.08 0.24
C ALA A 133 -6.92 -8.67 0.03
N PHE A 134 -6.10 -7.73 -0.44
CA PHE A 134 -6.54 -6.38 -0.81
C PHE A 134 -7.62 -6.41 -1.89
N LYS A 135 -7.38 -7.13 -2.98
CA LYS A 135 -8.32 -7.27 -4.11
C LYS A 135 -9.65 -7.86 -3.65
N LYS A 136 -9.63 -8.88 -2.78
CA LYS A 136 -10.83 -9.46 -2.19
C LYS A 136 -11.68 -8.38 -1.50
N GLY A 137 -11.07 -7.59 -0.61
CA GLY A 137 -11.78 -6.53 0.08
C GLY A 137 -12.24 -5.38 -0.83
N PHE A 138 -11.41 -5.03 -1.82
CA PHE A 138 -11.74 -4.01 -2.81
C PHE A 138 -12.95 -4.44 -3.67
N TYR A 139 -12.95 -5.68 -4.16
CA TYR A 139 -14.01 -6.20 -5.04
C TYR A 139 -15.32 -6.53 -4.33
N GLU A 140 -15.30 -6.74 -3.02
CA GLU A 140 -16.52 -6.81 -2.21
C GLU A 140 -17.32 -5.48 -2.24
N VAL A 141 -16.63 -4.35 -2.50
CA VAL A 141 -17.24 -3.01 -2.53
C VAL A 141 -17.41 -2.49 -3.97
N ILE A 142 -16.38 -2.61 -4.81
CA ILE A 142 -16.43 -2.28 -6.24
C ILE A 142 -16.06 -3.53 -7.04
N PRO A 143 -17.03 -4.25 -7.63
CA PRO A 143 -16.75 -5.42 -8.45
C PRO A 143 -15.79 -5.13 -9.62
N LEU A 144 -14.99 -6.13 -10.00
CA LEU A 144 -13.94 -6.00 -11.00
C LEU A 144 -14.48 -5.50 -12.36
N GLU A 145 -15.67 -5.94 -12.75
CA GLU A 145 -16.33 -5.55 -13.99
C GLU A 145 -16.56 -4.04 -14.12
N TYR A 146 -16.73 -3.32 -13.00
CA TYR A 146 -16.91 -1.87 -13.00
C TYR A 146 -15.57 -1.13 -12.98
N ILE A 147 -14.63 -1.57 -12.15
CA ILE A 147 -13.37 -0.85 -11.98
C ILE A 147 -12.42 -1.03 -13.18
N LYS A 148 -12.49 -2.15 -13.91
CA LYS A 148 -11.60 -2.42 -15.05
C LYS A 148 -11.71 -1.42 -16.21
N ILE A 149 -12.80 -0.64 -16.26
CA ILE A 149 -13.02 0.41 -17.26
C ILE A 149 -12.15 1.64 -16.96
N VAL A 150 -11.81 1.85 -15.68
CA VAL A 150 -10.98 2.96 -15.21
C VAL A 150 -9.53 2.72 -15.61
N SER A 151 -8.89 3.74 -16.18
CA SER A 151 -7.47 3.66 -16.51
C SER A 151 -6.59 3.68 -15.25
N VAL A 152 -5.39 3.08 -15.31
CA VAL A 152 -4.42 3.13 -14.19
C VAL A 152 -4.13 4.56 -13.75
N ARG A 153 -3.99 5.47 -14.72
CA ARG A 153 -3.75 6.89 -14.47
C ARG A 153 -4.91 7.53 -13.71
N GLU A 154 -6.14 7.28 -14.14
CA GLU A 154 -7.33 7.82 -13.49
C GLU A 154 -7.50 7.27 -12.08
N LEU A 155 -7.32 5.95 -11.89
CA LEU A 155 -7.37 5.33 -10.58
C LEU A 155 -6.31 5.92 -9.64
N GLY A 156 -5.06 6.01 -10.10
CA GLY A 156 -3.97 6.62 -9.34
C GLY A 156 -4.27 8.09 -9.01
N HIS A 157 -4.83 8.84 -9.96
CA HIS A 157 -5.19 10.25 -9.74
C HIS A 157 -6.28 10.42 -8.69
N ARG A 158 -7.36 9.63 -8.76
CA ARG A 158 -8.44 9.65 -7.76
C ARG A 158 -7.95 9.29 -6.36
N LEU A 159 -7.00 8.36 -6.25
CA LEU A 159 -6.45 7.92 -4.96
C LEU A 159 -5.42 8.88 -4.36
N SER A 160 -4.53 9.43 -5.19
CA SER A 160 -3.47 10.36 -4.77
C SER A 160 -3.97 11.76 -4.46
N GLY A 161 -5.15 12.15 -4.97
CA GLY A 161 -5.82 13.39 -4.56
C GLY A 161 -5.21 14.69 -5.09
N ASN A 162 -4.46 14.63 -6.20
CA ASN A 162 -3.93 15.83 -6.83
C ASN A 162 -5.04 16.64 -7.53
N HIS A 163 -5.68 17.55 -6.80
CA HIS A 163 -6.40 18.65 -7.43
C HIS A 163 -5.51 19.91 -7.39
N ILE A 164 -5.19 20.47 -8.55
CA ILE A 164 -5.12 21.93 -8.65
C ILE A 164 -6.56 22.37 -8.46
N ILE A 165 -6.94 22.65 -7.21
CA ILE A 165 -8.29 23.10 -6.89
C ILE A 165 -8.44 24.50 -7.48
N ASP A 166 -9.37 24.68 -8.41
CA ASP A 166 -9.82 26.01 -8.80
C ASP A 166 -10.45 26.67 -7.56
N ILE A 167 -9.93 27.83 -7.18
CA ILE A 167 -10.40 28.63 -6.03
C ILE A 167 -11.92 28.88 -6.10
N ASN A 168 -12.50 28.91 -7.31
CA ASN A 168 -13.92 29.10 -7.53
C ASN A 168 -14.77 27.88 -7.15
N ASP A 169 -14.29 26.66 -7.42
CA ASP A 169 -14.94 25.43 -6.98
C ASP A 169 -14.82 25.26 -5.46
N MET A 170 -13.68 25.67 -4.91
CA MET A 170 -13.46 25.69 -3.47
C MET A 170 -14.46 26.61 -2.77
N LYS A 171 -14.68 27.84 -3.27
CA LYS A 171 -15.67 28.77 -2.71
C LYS A 171 -17.10 28.21 -2.75
N LYS A 172 -17.53 27.59 -3.86
CA LYS A 172 -18.86 26.98 -3.97
C LYS A 172 -19.08 25.86 -2.97
N ILE A 173 -18.10 24.98 -2.78
CA ILE A 173 -18.19 23.84 -1.86
C ILE A 173 -18.14 24.31 -0.39
N TRP A 174 -17.35 25.35 -0.10
CA TRP A 174 -17.18 25.88 1.26
C TRP A 174 -18.43 26.59 1.80
N PHE A 175 -19.13 27.38 0.98
CA PHE A 175 -20.36 28.07 1.41
C PHE A 175 -21.56 27.13 1.56
N LEU A 176 -21.54 25.96 0.92
CA LEU A 176 -22.61 24.95 1.05
C LEU A 176 -22.46 24.04 2.29
N LYS A 177 -21.30 24.00 2.96
CA LYS A 177 -21.01 23.03 4.03
C LYS A 177 -20.22 23.61 5.23
N MET A 178 -20.91 24.45 6.02
CA MET A 178 -20.80 24.59 7.48
C MET A 178 -20.15 25.83 8.12
N ASP A 179 -20.80 26.17 9.24
CA ASP A 179 -20.57 27.16 10.28
C ASP A 179 -19.31 26.85 11.15
N ILE A 180 -18.28 27.69 10.99
CA ILE A 180 -16.86 27.46 11.37
C ILE A 180 -16.63 27.39 12.89
N ASN A 181 -17.45 28.07 13.68
CA ASN A 181 -17.23 28.22 15.13
C ASN A 181 -17.44 26.92 15.93
N LYS A 182 -18.17 25.93 15.37
CA LYS A 182 -18.44 24.65 16.05
C LYS A 182 -17.30 23.62 15.92
N ILE A 183 -16.37 23.82 15.00
CA ILE A 183 -15.28 22.87 14.70
C ILE A 183 -14.07 23.12 15.63
N GLN A 184 -13.77 24.38 15.92
CA GLN A 184 -12.59 24.80 16.69
C GLN A 184 -12.64 24.34 18.17
N ILE A 185 -13.84 24.31 18.76
CA ILE A 185 -14.06 23.84 20.14
C ILE A 185 -13.86 22.32 20.26
N LYS A 186 -14.18 21.54 19.23
CA LYS A 186 -14.07 20.07 19.25
C LYS A 186 -12.64 19.56 19.01
N LEU A 187 -11.86 20.24 18.17
CA LEU A 187 -10.45 19.91 17.93
C LEU A 187 -9.58 20.09 19.19
N ASN A 188 -9.84 21.13 19.98
CA ASN A 188 -9.08 21.38 21.22
C ASN A 188 -9.32 20.31 22.30
N GLY A 189 -10.52 19.72 22.35
CA GLY A 189 -10.82 18.58 23.22
C GLY A 189 -10.08 17.30 22.83
N TYR A 190 -10.01 17.02 21.52
CA TYR A 190 -9.33 15.85 20.97
C TYR A 190 -7.81 15.88 21.21
N LEU A 191 -7.16 17.04 21.01
CA LEU A 191 -5.73 17.21 21.27
C LEU A 191 -5.38 17.08 22.77
N LYS A 192 -6.28 17.49 23.67
CA LYS A 192 -6.12 17.31 25.13
C LYS A 192 -6.25 15.84 25.53
N PHE A 193 -7.15 15.09 24.89
CA PHE A 193 -7.31 13.66 25.09
C PHE A 193 -6.09 12.85 24.61
N GLN A 194 -5.58 13.13 23.40
CA GLN A 194 -4.36 12.50 22.89
C GLN A 194 -3.14 12.74 23.80
N ARG A 195 -2.98 13.97 24.33
CA ARG A 195 -1.90 14.28 25.28
C ARG A 195 -2.01 13.52 26.60
N ASN A 196 -3.21 13.18 27.04
CA ASN A 196 -3.41 12.38 28.26
C ASN A 196 -3.18 10.88 28.00
N MET A 197 -3.51 10.37 26.81
CA MET A 197 -3.24 8.99 26.40
C MET A 197 -1.75 8.70 26.27
N ILE A 198 -0.96 9.64 25.72
CA ILE A 198 0.50 9.51 25.57
C ILE A 198 1.24 9.47 26.93
N LYS A 199 0.65 10.05 27.99
CA LYS A 199 1.24 10.06 29.33
C LYS A 199 1.14 8.72 30.07
N ASN A 200 0.19 7.87 29.71
CA ASN A 200 0.02 6.54 30.32
C ASN A 200 0.75 5.47 29.49
N LYS A 201 2.09 5.48 29.53
CA LYS A 201 2.92 4.44 28.91
C LYS A 201 2.89 3.17 29.75
N GLY A 202 2.22 2.11 29.27
CA GLY A 202 2.28 0.80 29.91
C GLY A 202 1.20 -0.22 29.52
N GLN A 203 0.41 0.01 28.47
CA GLN A 203 -0.57 -0.98 28.00
C GLN A 203 -0.30 -1.35 26.54
N ASP A 204 -0.31 -2.65 26.28
CA ASP A 204 -0.03 -3.25 24.98
C ASP A 204 -0.74 -2.53 23.84
N PHE A 205 0.01 -2.24 22.78
CA PHE A 205 -0.50 -1.56 21.58
C PHE A 205 -1.80 -2.17 21.03
N TYR A 206 -2.00 -3.49 21.22
CA TYR A 206 -3.20 -4.23 20.85
C TYR A 206 -4.42 -3.91 21.72
N SER A 207 -4.27 -3.73 23.04
CA SER A 207 -5.39 -3.30 23.90
C SER A 207 -5.80 -1.86 23.58
N LEU A 208 -4.81 -1.01 23.26
CA LEU A 208 -5.04 0.35 22.77
C LEU A 208 -5.83 0.36 21.45
N LEU A 209 -5.48 -0.52 20.51
CA LEU A 209 -6.17 -0.67 19.22
C LEU A 209 -7.61 -1.18 19.43
N LEU A 210 -7.79 -2.19 20.29
CA LEU A 210 -9.09 -2.81 20.56
C LEU A 210 -10.05 -1.84 21.27
N ASP A 211 -9.56 -1.08 22.25
CA ASP A 211 -10.35 -0.08 22.95
C ASP A 211 -10.66 1.13 22.06
N HIS A 212 -9.75 1.49 21.16
CA HIS A 212 -10.02 2.49 20.13
C HIS A 212 -11.05 2.02 19.10
N LEU A 213 -11.06 0.73 18.72
CA LEU A 213 -12.08 0.12 17.85
C LEU A 213 -13.46 0.03 18.53
N LYS A 214 -13.51 -0.36 19.81
CA LYS A 214 -14.75 -0.34 20.61
C LYS A 214 -15.29 1.08 20.76
N PHE A 215 -14.42 2.07 20.98
CA PHE A 215 -14.80 3.48 21.01
C PHE A 215 -15.33 3.94 19.64
N LEU A 216 -14.71 3.53 18.53
CA LEU A 216 -15.20 3.83 17.18
C LEU A 216 -16.59 3.25 16.90
N LEU A 217 -16.89 2.04 17.40
CA LEU A 217 -18.23 1.42 17.31
C LEU A 217 -19.30 2.18 18.14
N VAL A 218 -18.90 2.73 19.29
CA VAL A 218 -19.78 3.57 20.15
C VAL A 218 -20.02 4.95 19.50
N VAL A 219 -18.98 5.54 18.89
CA VAL A 219 -19.07 6.82 18.16
C VAL A 219 -19.88 6.68 16.86
N PHE A 220 -19.81 5.51 16.20
CA PHE A 220 -20.66 5.16 15.04
C PHE A 220 -22.16 5.30 15.35
N ARG A 221 -22.56 5.06 16.61
CA ARG A 221 -23.95 5.10 17.05
C ARG A 221 -24.49 6.51 17.36
N THR A 222 -23.66 7.55 17.52
CA THR A 222 -24.08 8.77 18.25
C THR A 222 -23.86 10.14 17.59
N GLN A 223 -23.33 10.23 16.35
CA GLN A 223 -23.39 11.37 15.38
C GLN A 223 -22.06 12.04 14.91
N LYS A 224 -22.18 12.57 13.67
CA LYS A 224 -21.43 13.59 12.89
C LYS A 224 -20.11 13.19 12.18
N LEU A 225 -20.35 12.68 10.97
CA LEU A 225 -19.50 12.33 9.82
C LEU A 225 -18.12 13.01 9.64
N LEU A 226 -17.92 14.28 10.00
CA LEU A 226 -16.72 15.04 9.55
C LEU A 226 -15.48 14.82 10.42
N LEU A 227 -15.65 14.73 11.75
CA LEU A 227 -14.53 14.46 12.66
C LEU A 227 -14.10 12.99 12.57
N LEU A 228 -15.07 12.09 12.35
CA LEU A 228 -14.84 10.68 12.08
C LEU A 228 -14.03 10.50 10.78
N LYS A 229 -14.31 11.30 9.74
CA LYS A 229 -13.54 11.28 8.48
C LYS A 229 -12.08 11.66 8.68
N LEU A 230 -11.78 12.75 9.39
CA LEU A 230 -10.39 13.18 9.61
C LEU A 230 -9.59 12.18 10.46
N ILE A 231 -10.22 11.57 11.47
CA ILE A 231 -9.59 10.55 12.30
C ILE A 231 -9.38 9.25 11.49
N VAL A 232 -10.41 8.79 10.77
CA VAL A 232 -10.30 7.61 9.91
C VAL A 232 -9.24 7.82 8.83
N ILE A 233 -9.17 9.00 8.20
CA ILE A 233 -8.13 9.33 7.20
C ILE A 233 -6.74 9.33 7.84
N SER A 234 -6.55 9.93 9.02
CA SER A 234 -5.23 9.95 9.67
C SER A 234 -4.77 8.56 10.11
N TYR A 235 -5.69 7.71 10.58
CA TYR A 235 -5.39 6.33 10.98
C TYR A 235 -5.21 5.42 9.77
N LEU A 236 -6.01 5.60 8.71
CA LEU A 236 -5.83 4.94 7.42
C LEU A 236 -4.45 5.27 6.86
N TYR A 237 -4.03 6.54 6.92
CA TYR A 237 -2.71 6.97 6.46
C TYR A 237 -1.59 6.33 7.29
N LEU A 238 -1.68 6.34 8.63
CA LEU A 238 -0.68 5.71 9.50
C LEU A 238 -0.61 4.19 9.29
N PHE A 239 -1.77 3.55 9.10
CA PHE A 239 -1.89 2.12 8.84
C PHE A 239 -1.39 1.72 7.45
N LEU A 240 -1.73 2.50 6.42
CA LEU A 240 -1.19 2.32 5.06
C LEU A 240 0.33 2.50 5.09
N ILE A 241 0.87 3.45 5.86
CA ILE A 241 2.31 3.55 6.07
C ILE A 241 2.87 2.29 6.74
N LEU A 242 2.25 1.73 7.77
CA LEU A 242 2.77 0.53 8.43
C LEU A 242 2.73 -0.72 7.54
N VAL A 243 1.68 -0.88 6.74
CA VAL A 243 1.43 -2.06 5.91
C VAL A 243 2.16 -1.98 4.55
N PHE A 244 2.32 -0.77 4.00
CA PHE A 244 2.92 -0.54 2.68
C PHE A 244 4.30 0.14 2.74
N LYS A 245 4.77 0.65 3.89
CA LYS A 245 6.12 1.21 4.07
C LYS A 245 6.87 0.47 5.17
N ASN A 246 7.93 -0.25 4.78
CA ASN A 246 8.83 -1.01 5.65
C ASN A 246 9.67 -0.15 6.63
N GLN A 247 9.48 1.18 6.67
CA GLN A 247 10.42 2.10 7.34
C GLN A 247 10.21 2.24 8.85
N VAL A 248 9.03 1.95 9.41
CA VAL A 248 8.79 2.17 10.84
C VAL A 248 9.44 1.11 11.73
N PHE A 249 9.61 -0.12 11.23
CA PHE A 249 10.22 -1.22 12.01
C PHE A 249 11.76 -1.19 12.06
N LYS A 250 12.43 -0.49 11.14
CA LYS A 250 13.90 -0.32 11.22
C LYS A 250 14.33 0.36 12.53
N ASN A 251 13.50 1.22 13.12
CA ASN A 251 13.83 1.90 14.37
C ASN A 251 13.51 1.10 15.65
N TYR A 252 12.76 -0.01 15.55
CA TYR A 252 12.44 -0.86 16.71
C TYR A 252 13.44 -2.02 16.90
N MET A 253 14.09 -2.48 15.83
CA MET A 253 15.10 -3.55 15.89
C MET A 253 16.48 -3.09 16.38
N TYR A 254 16.68 -1.79 16.62
CA TYR A 254 17.91 -1.28 17.26
C TYR A 254 17.79 -1.17 18.80
N PHE A 255 16.67 -1.60 19.39
CA PHE A 255 16.42 -1.50 20.83
C PHE A 255 15.95 -2.81 21.51
N ILE A 256 16.18 -3.96 20.86
CA ILE A 256 16.10 -5.29 21.48
C ILE A 256 17.41 -6.00 21.15
#